data_AF-A0A5A8F4Y7-F1
#
_entry.id   AF-A0A5A8F4Y7-F1
#
_cell.length_a   1.000
_cell.length_b   1.000
_cell.length_c   1.000
_cell.angle_alpha   90.00
_cell.angle_beta   90.00
_cell.angle_gamma   90.00
#
_symmetry.space_group_name_H-M   'P 1'
#
loop_
_entity.id
_entity.type
_entity.pdbx_description
1 polymer ?
#
loop_
_entity_poly.entity_id
_entity_poly.type
_entity_poly.pdbx_seq_one_letter_code
_entity_poly.pdbx_strand_id
1 'polypeptide(L)'
;MWEKLKSFIRKDPVVFVIIITVIIIGFVFANVKVLHYTSESEFCGKCHPEQKVGPLGEYYTWSKNIHSTAEVECIDCHGEPGFIGYMKAKIGGLKDVYGEMILSDEHKLEVLAEGASNKKKAAELVPNETCMFCHTDSINAKIRKERVMSVGVKFRKIDNVVNPRFRESFGRPDILTEDTRVGVTPNHKKHIDAGLNCVDCHLGVAHGGDFHNLPKMETCFECHYKVKKENKTAKVPDNMDCVACHTMQDKIQKGVFVKGLEETPWYMADLDCTDCHKDPFVRPNTDTCTSCHDESYGEMLIDTQKEFLEKLSKLQKVRDKMFDERLEMPAGKRKLFNEFQYYVRILEMDGSKGFHNPEYFDLIIEKANELIEKIENYVESEEVEVTAHEAPVKEVEKTELHENKEEASKELKADNPAELVEIAPETVNIAENHDIETTKKPVIFPHKKHYEMFKCQECHSNPEDGTLKVEIKVLKGTSNTFHKELCFPCHKEYKVKKGTSCNTCHK
;
A
#
# COMPACT_ATOMS: atom_id res chain seq x y z
N MET A 1 16.79 -17.39 -55.35
CA MET A 1 16.82 -16.50 -54.17
C MET A 1 18.18 -16.51 -53.50
N TRP A 2 18.74 -17.70 -53.20
CA TRP A 2 20.05 -17.88 -52.57
C TRP A 2 21.25 -17.27 -53.35
N GLU A 3 21.31 -17.46 -54.66
CA GLU A 3 22.39 -16.88 -55.48
C GLU A 3 22.33 -15.35 -55.59
N LYS A 4 21.12 -14.76 -55.52
CA LYS A 4 20.95 -13.30 -55.46
C LYS A 4 21.45 -12.73 -54.13
N LEU A 5 21.21 -13.45 -53.02
CA LEU A 5 21.69 -13.08 -51.70
C LEU A 5 23.23 -13.15 -51.61
N LYS A 6 23.84 -14.24 -52.10
CA LYS A 6 25.30 -14.37 -52.18
C LYS A 6 25.94 -13.25 -53.01
N SER A 7 25.33 -12.89 -54.14
CA SER A 7 25.78 -11.80 -54.99
C SER A 7 25.72 -10.45 -54.26
N PHE A 8 24.61 -10.17 -53.57
CA PHE A 8 24.46 -8.97 -52.75
C PHE A 8 25.49 -8.89 -51.60
N ILE A 9 25.69 -9.98 -50.85
CA ILE A 9 26.68 -10.04 -49.75
C ILE A 9 28.10 -9.75 -50.25
N ARG A 10 28.46 -10.27 -51.44
CA ARG A 10 29.78 -10.02 -52.04
C ARG A 10 29.94 -8.59 -52.55
N LYS A 11 28.87 -8.00 -53.08
CA LYS A 11 28.88 -6.65 -53.65
C LYS A 11 28.93 -5.57 -52.56
N ASP A 12 28.12 -5.75 -51.52
CA ASP A 12 27.92 -4.74 -50.46
C ASP A 12 27.99 -5.38 -49.05
N PRO A 13 29.14 -5.94 -48.64
CA PRO A 13 29.26 -6.69 -47.37
C PRO A 13 28.96 -5.82 -46.14
N VAL A 14 29.32 -4.53 -46.18
CA VAL A 14 29.03 -3.58 -45.09
C VAL A 14 27.53 -3.38 -44.92
N VAL A 15 26.79 -3.21 -46.01
CA VAL A 15 25.33 -3.04 -45.97
C VAL A 15 24.66 -4.30 -45.41
N PHE A 16 25.12 -5.48 -45.83
CA PHE A 16 24.62 -6.75 -45.28
C PHE A 16 24.87 -6.86 -43.77
N VAL A 17 26.07 -6.53 -43.30
CA VAL A 17 26.41 -6.53 -41.86
C VAL A 17 25.53 -5.54 -41.09
N ILE A 18 25.31 -4.34 -41.61
CA ILE A 18 24.42 -3.34 -41.00
C ILE A 18 22.98 -3.89 -40.89
N ILE A 19 22.44 -4.47 -41.97
CA ILE A 19 21.10 -5.05 -41.97
C ILE A 19 20.97 -6.16 -40.91
N ILE A 20 21.91 -7.10 -40.86
CA ILE A 20 21.90 -8.17 -39.85
C ILE A 20 22.02 -7.61 -38.44
N THR A 21 22.87 -6.62 -38.23
CA THR A 21 23.04 -5.97 -36.92
C THR A 21 21.74 -5.30 -36.47
N VAL A 22 21.07 -4.56 -37.35
CA VAL A 22 19.76 -3.95 -37.07
C VAL A 22 18.70 -4.99 -36.73
N ILE A 23 18.66 -6.11 -37.46
CA ILE A 23 17.73 -7.23 -37.17
C ILE A 23 18.02 -7.83 -35.79
N ILE A 24 19.28 -8.09 -35.46
CA ILE A 24 19.67 -8.65 -34.15
C ILE A 24 19.31 -7.69 -33.03
N ILE A 25 19.64 -6.40 -33.16
CA ILE A 25 19.30 -5.37 -32.15
C ILE A 25 17.78 -5.29 -31.97
N GLY A 26 17.02 -5.24 -33.08
CA GLY A 26 15.55 -5.21 -33.03
C GLY A 26 14.97 -6.45 -32.36
N PHE A 27 15.51 -7.64 -32.65
CA PHE A 27 15.10 -8.89 -32.02
C PHE A 27 15.41 -8.90 -30.52
N VAL A 28 16.61 -8.49 -30.11
CA VAL A 28 16.98 -8.39 -28.69
C VAL A 28 16.08 -7.40 -27.97
N PHE A 29 15.84 -6.23 -28.55
CA PHE A 29 14.95 -5.21 -27.98
C PHE A 29 13.52 -5.73 -27.80
N ALA A 30 12.97 -6.40 -28.82
CA ALA A 30 11.63 -7.00 -28.73
C ALA A 30 11.54 -8.05 -27.61
N ASN A 31 12.54 -8.92 -27.48
CA ASN A 31 12.58 -9.93 -26.42
C ASN A 31 12.70 -9.29 -25.03
N VAL A 32 13.53 -8.25 -24.87
CA VAL A 32 13.63 -7.50 -23.61
C VAL A 32 12.28 -6.89 -23.24
N LYS A 33 11.55 -6.30 -24.20
CA LYS A 33 10.20 -5.77 -23.97
C LYS A 33 9.20 -6.84 -23.52
N VAL A 34 9.21 -8.02 -24.14
CA VAL A 34 8.36 -9.15 -23.73
C VAL A 34 8.73 -9.64 -22.32
N LEU A 35 10.02 -9.72 -22.02
CA LEU A 35 10.51 -10.08 -20.68
C LEU A 35 10.02 -9.09 -19.62
N HIS A 36 10.09 -7.78 -19.88
CA HIS A 36 9.54 -6.76 -18.99
C HIS A 36 8.03 -6.91 -18.80
N TYR A 37 7.27 -7.00 -19.89
CA TYR A 37 5.81 -7.13 -19.82
C TYR A 37 5.36 -8.34 -18.99
N THR A 38 6.01 -9.49 -19.19
CA THR A 38 5.73 -10.71 -18.43
C THR A 38 6.24 -10.68 -16.98
N SER A 39 6.90 -9.59 -16.57
CA SER A 39 7.39 -9.37 -15.19
C SER A 39 6.49 -8.44 -14.38
N GLU A 40 5.59 -7.71 -15.06
CA GLU A 40 4.66 -6.79 -14.42
C GLU A 40 3.58 -7.57 -13.67
N SER A 41 3.16 -7.07 -12.51
CA SER A 41 2.16 -7.72 -11.68
C SER A 41 0.81 -7.86 -12.40
N GLU A 42 0.50 -6.93 -13.31
CA GLU A 42 -0.68 -6.98 -14.18
C GLU A 42 -0.73 -8.25 -15.05
N PHE A 43 0.44 -8.74 -15.50
CA PHE A 43 0.53 -9.99 -16.23
C PHE A 43 0.16 -11.17 -15.33
N CYS A 44 0.67 -11.20 -14.10
CA CYS A 44 0.29 -12.21 -13.09
C CYS A 44 -1.22 -12.18 -12.81
N GLY A 45 -1.83 -10.99 -12.74
CA GLY A 45 -3.27 -10.81 -12.52
C GLY A 45 -4.17 -11.46 -13.58
N LYS A 46 -3.65 -11.84 -14.75
CA LYS A 46 -4.41 -12.59 -15.76
C LYS A 46 -4.67 -14.05 -15.36
N CYS A 47 -3.75 -14.65 -14.61
CA CYS A 47 -3.87 -16.01 -14.06
C CYS A 47 -4.35 -15.99 -12.60
N HIS A 48 -4.17 -14.86 -11.90
CA HIS A 48 -4.64 -14.64 -10.52
C HIS A 48 -5.74 -13.55 -10.48
N PRO A 49 -6.95 -13.82 -11.01
CA PRO A 49 -7.98 -12.79 -11.21
C PRO A 49 -8.87 -12.54 -9.99
N GLU A 50 -8.79 -13.38 -8.96
CA GLU A 50 -9.76 -13.39 -7.87
C GLU A 50 -9.67 -12.09 -7.04
N GLN A 51 -10.83 -11.52 -6.68
CA GLN A 51 -10.92 -10.22 -6.01
C GLN A 51 -11.18 -10.35 -4.51
N LYS A 52 -10.60 -11.38 -3.88
CA LYS A 52 -10.68 -11.66 -2.44
C LYS A 52 -9.36 -12.24 -1.94
N VAL A 53 -9.20 -12.30 -0.62
CA VAL A 53 -8.08 -13.00 0.00
C VAL A 53 -8.22 -14.51 -0.21
N GLY A 54 -7.12 -15.17 -0.57
CA GLY A 54 -7.05 -16.60 -0.80
C GLY A 54 -6.36 -16.96 -2.12
N PRO A 55 -6.35 -18.25 -2.50
CA PRO A 55 -5.79 -18.71 -3.77
C PRO A 55 -6.37 -17.94 -4.96
N LEU A 56 -5.52 -17.61 -5.93
CA LEU A 56 -5.83 -16.80 -7.12
C LEU A 56 -6.11 -15.31 -6.83
N GLY A 57 -6.06 -14.89 -5.56
CA GLY A 57 -6.27 -13.51 -5.11
C GLY A 57 -4.99 -12.72 -4.86
N GLU A 58 -3.84 -13.28 -5.25
CA GLU A 58 -2.51 -12.74 -4.95
C GLU A 58 -2.29 -11.36 -5.56
N TYR A 59 -2.72 -11.16 -6.82
CA TYR A 59 -2.65 -9.85 -7.48
C TYR A 59 -3.55 -8.82 -6.81
N TYR A 60 -4.78 -9.20 -6.46
CA TYR A 60 -5.74 -8.32 -5.79
C TYR A 60 -5.21 -7.84 -4.44
N THR A 61 -4.73 -8.78 -3.62
CA THR A 61 -4.20 -8.50 -2.28
C THR A 61 -2.91 -7.68 -2.34
N TRP A 62 -2.01 -8.00 -3.28
CA TRP A 62 -0.81 -7.21 -3.55
C TRP A 62 -1.15 -5.78 -3.93
N SER A 63 -2.12 -5.57 -4.83
CA SER A 63 -2.47 -4.23 -5.33
C SER A 63 -2.93 -3.27 -4.22
N LYS A 64 -3.44 -3.82 -3.11
CA LYS A 64 -3.85 -3.08 -1.92
C LYS A 64 -2.76 -2.89 -0.88
N ASN A 65 -1.63 -3.57 -1.00
CA ASN A 65 -0.57 -3.56 0.00
C ASN A 65 0.33 -2.33 -0.15
N ILE A 66 1.01 -1.92 0.91
CA ILE A 66 1.98 -0.82 0.83
C ILE A 66 3.08 -1.04 -0.21
N HIS A 67 3.51 -2.29 -0.46
CA HIS A 67 4.54 -2.58 -1.46
C HIS A 67 4.12 -2.23 -2.89
N SER A 68 2.84 -2.33 -3.24
CA SER A 68 2.36 -1.87 -4.55
C SER A 68 2.49 -0.35 -4.71
N THR A 69 2.31 0.42 -3.64
CA THR A 69 2.51 1.90 -3.65
C THR A 69 3.97 2.32 -3.79
N ALA A 70 4.90 1.38 -3.60
CA ALA A 70 6.32 1.53 -3.89
C ALA A 70 6.69 0.95 -5.26
N GLU A 71 5.71 0.53 -6.06
CA GLU A 71 5.83 -0.19 -7.34
C GLU A 71 6.76 -1.42 -7.23
N VAL A 72 6.73 -2.11 -6.10
CA VAL A 72 7.42 -3.39 -5.93
C VAL A 72 6.55 -4.46 -6.57
N GLU A 73 6.98 -5.00 -7.70
CA GLU A 73 6.23 -5.97 -8.48
C GLU A 73 6.24 -7.37 -7.85
N CYS A 74 5.34 -8.27 -8.25
CA CYS A 74 5.30 -9.65 -7.77
C CYS A 74 6.69 -10.33 -7.85
N ILE A 75 7.38 -10.21 -8.98
CA ILE A 75 8.70 -10.80 -9.21
C ILE A 75 9.82 -10.13 -8.43
N ASP A 76 9.60 -8.92 -7.91
CA ASP A 76 10.57 -8.25 -7.06
C ASP A 76 10.65 -8.91 -5.68
N CYS A 77 9.59 -9.62 -5.25
CA CYS A 77 9.60 -10.45 -4.04
C CYS A 77 9.90 -11.93 -4.35
N HIS A 78 9.34 -12.46 -5.44
CA HIS A 78 9.45 -13.88 -5.80
C HIS A 78 10.70 -14.24 -6.64
N GLY A 79 11.56 -13.27 -6.95
CA GLY A 79 12.81 -13.49 -7.69
C GLY A 79 14.02 -12.86 -7.03
N GLU A 80 15.11 -13.63 -6.87
CA GLU A 80 16.38 -13.14 -6.32
C GLU A 80 16.88 -11.87 -7.06
N PRO A 81 17.45 -10.87 -6.38
CA PRO A 81 18.01 -9.67 -7.03
C PRO A 81 19.16 -9.98 -8.00
N GLY A 82 19.28 -9.18 -9.07
CA GLY A 82 20.30 -9.29 -10.11
C GLY A 82 19.86 -10.12 -11.33
N PHE A 83 20.64 -10.05 -12.41
CA PHE A 83 20.36 -10.66 -13.71
C PHE A 83 20.13 -12.17 -13.63
N ILE A 84 21.00 -12.89 -12.90
CA ILE A 84 20.88 -14.35 -12.76
C ILE A 84 19.59 -14.72 -12.03
N GLY A 85 19.24 -13.99 -10.97
CA GLY A 85 18.01 -14.20 -10.22
C GLY A 85 16.77 -13.92 -11.08
N TYR A 86 16.80 -12.85 -11.88
CA TYR A 86 15.77 -12.54 -12.86
C TYR A 86 15.56 -13.69 -13.87
N MET A 87 16.64 -14.21 -14.46
CA MET A 87 16.56 -15.31 -15.41
C MET A 87 16.06 -16.61 -14.77
N LYS A 88 16.48 -16.92 -13.54
CA LYS A 88 15.96 -18.06 -12.78
C LYS A 88 14.46 -17.95 -12.54
N ALA A 89 13.98 -16.78 -12.09
CA ALA A 89 12.56 -16.54 -11.86
C ALA A 89 11.75 -16.72 -13.16
N LYS A 90 12.28 -16.28 -14.30
CA LYS A 90 11.64 -16.49 -15.62
C LYS A 90 11.57 -17.95 -16.02
N ILE A 91 12.65 -18.72 -15.85
CA ILE A 91 12.66 -20.15 -16.14
C ILE A 91 11.72 -20.90 -15.18
N GLY A 92 11.67 -20.49 -13.91
CA GLY A 92 10.73 -20.99 -12.92
C GLY A 92 9.28 -20.77 -13.34
N GLY A 93 8.94 -19.54 -13.75
CA GLY A 93 7.59 -19.18 -14.20
C GLY A 93 7.11 -19.96 -15.44
N LEU A 94 8.01 -20.52 -16.27
CA LEU A 94 7.60 -21.42 -17.36
C LEU A 94 6.94 -22.71 -16.82
N LYS A 95 7.36 -23.19 -15.65
CA LYS A 95 6.72 -24.33 -14.98
C LYS A 95 5.33 -23.95 -14.49
N ASP A 96 5.17 -22.74 -13.98
CA ASP A 96 3.88 -22.23 -13.51
C ASP A 96 2.91 -22.06 -14.69
N VAL A 97 3.38 -21.53 -15.82
CA VAL A 97 2.59 -21.45 -17.07
C VAL A 97 2.21 -22.84 -17.58
N TYR A 98 3.15 -23.79 -17.55
CA TYR A 98 2.83 -25.18 -17.90
C TYR A 98 1.77 -25.76 -16.96
N GLY A 99 1.88 -25.49 -15.65
CA GLY A 99 0.87 -25.86 -14.67
C GLY A 99 -0.49 -25.23 -14.97
N GLU A 100 -0.53 -23.94 -15.30
CA GLU A 100 -1.74 -23.19 -15.64
C GLU A 100 -2.45 -23.77 -16.86
N MET A 101 -1.68 -24.11 -17.91
CA MET A 101 -2.24 -24.53 -19.19
C MET A 101 -2.56 -26.03 -19.28
N ILE A 102 -1.87 -26.87 -18.50
CA ILE A 102 -1.87 -28.33 -18.70
C ILE A 102 -2.35 -29.10 -17.45
N LEU A 103 -2.13 -28.60 -16.24
CA LEU A 103 -2.53 -29.28 -15.00
C LEU A 103 -3.95 -28.88 -14.57
N SER A 104 -4.57 -29.66 -13.69
CA SER A 104 -5.95 -29.42 -13.23
C SER A 104 -6.05 -28.20 -12.30
N ASP A 105 -7.22 -27.55 -12.29
CA ASP A 105 -7.51 -26.46 -11.36
C ASP A 105 -7.31 -26.85 -9.89
N GLU A 106 -7.59 -28.10 -9.54
CA GLU A 106 -7.37 -28.64 -8.20
C GLU A 106 -5.89 -28.63 -7.81
N HIS A 107 -5.00 -29.08 -8.70
CA HIS A 107 -3.56 -29.05 -8.46
C HIS A 107 -3.04 -27.62 -8.26
N LYS A 108 -3.56 -26.67 -9.03
CA LYS A 108 -3.19 -25.25 -8.89
C LYS A 108 -3.59 -24.69 -7.54
N LEU A 109 -4.83 -24.94 -7.12
CA LEU A 109 -5.34 -24.50 -5.83
C LEU A 109 -4.55 -25.12 -4.66
N GLU A 110 -4.15 -26.39 -4.78
CA GLU A 110 -3.32 -27.07 -3.78
C GLU A 110 -1.95 -26.38 -3.63
N VAL A 111 -1.24 -26.14 -4.74
CA VAL A 111 0.08 -25.49 -4.72
C VAL A 111 0.00 -24.07 -4.15
N LEU A 112 -1.01 -23.30 -4.55
CA LEU A 112 -1.20 -21.93 -4.04
C LEU A 112 -1.57 -21.92 -2.57
N ALA A 113 -2.45 -22.83 -2.13
CA ALA A 113 -2.81 -22.97 -0.73
C ALA A 113 -1.60 -23.38 0.12
N GLU A 114 -0.75 -24.29 -0.37
CA GLU A 114 0.49 -24.67 0.32
C GLU A 114 1.44 -23.47 0.44
N GLY A 115 1.68 -22.74 -0.65
CA GLY A 115 2.53 -21.54 -0.64
C GLY A 115 2.05 -20.45 0.31
N ALA A 116 0.72 -20.30 0.46
CA ALA A 116 0.11 -19.30 1.33
C ALA A 116 0.09 -19.69 2.82
N SER A 117 0.03 -21.00 3.14
CA SER A 117 -0.19 -21.47 4.51
C SER A 117 1.03 -22.13 5.17
N ASN A 118 1.97 -22.66 4.38
CA ASN A 118 3.15 -23.33 4.88
C ASN A 118 4.36 -22.38 4.92
N LYS A 119 4.81 -22.01 6.12
CA LYS A 119 5.97 -21.11 6.34
C LYS A 119 7.24 -21.58 5.64
N LYS A 120 7.52 -22.89 5.66
CA LYS A 120 8.71 -23.45 4.99
C LYS A 120 8.59 -23.28 3.48
N LYS A 121 7.42 -23.56 2.91
CA LYS A 121 7.20 -23.40 1.47
C LYS A 121 7.26 -21.93 1.05
N ALA A 122 6.63 -21.04 1.83
CA ALA A 122 6.70 -19.60 1.63
C ALA A 122 8.15 -19.09 1.66
N ALA A 123 8.98 -19.62 2.57
CA ALA A 123 10.39 -19.25 2.71
C ALA A 123 11.24 -19.68 1.50
N GLU A 124 10.88 -20.78 0.84
CA GLU A 124 11.49 -21.20 -0.43
C GLU A 124 11.10 -20.28 -1.59
N LEU A 125 9.85 -19.82 -1.61
CA LEU A 125 9.30 -18.94 -2.66
C LEU A 125 9.79 -17.49 -2.53
N VAL A 126 10.02 -17.02 -1.30
CA VAL A 126 10.47 -15.65 -1.00
C VAL A 126 11.59 -15.72 0.04
N PRO A 127 12.86 -15.80 -0.41
CA PRO A 127 14.00 -15.79 0.50
C PRO A 127 14.16 -14.45 1.23
N ASN A 128 14.67 -14.48 2.48
CA ASN A 128 14.96 -13.28 3.28
C ASN A 128 15.78 -12.24 2.51
N GLU A 129 16.70 -12.72 1.68
CA GLU A 129 17.60 -11.89 0.90
C GLU A 129 16.84 -10.83 0.09
N THR A 130 15.71 -11.20 -0.50
CA THR A 130 14.91 -10.31 -1.32
C THR A 130 14.32 -9.17 -0.50
N CYS A 131 13.80 -9.46 0.70
CA CYS A 131 13.33 -8.43 1.63
C CYS A 131 14.48 -7.54 2.11
N MET A 132 15.59 -8.15 2.55
CA MET A 132 16.75 -7.44 3.09
C MET A 132 17.46 -6.58 2.03
N PHE A 133 17.33 -6.90 0.75
CA PHE A 133 17.90 -6.08 -0.32
C PHE A 133 17.31 -4.66 -0.34
N CYS A 134 16.04 -4.49 0.05
CA CYS A 134 15.39 -3.18 0.17
C CYS A 134 15.37 -2.66 1.60
N HIS A 135 15.34 -3.54 2.61
CA HIS A 135 15.19 -3.17 4.02
C HIS A 135 16.50 -3.08 4.82
N THR A 136 17.64 -3.32 4.19
CA THR A 136 18.96 -3.29 4.85
C THR A 136 20.02 -2.71 3.92
N ASP A 137 20.82 -1.77 4.43
CA ASP A 137 21.90 -1.11 3.68
C ASP A 137 23.05 -2.07 3.38
N SER A 138 23.47 -2.81 4.42
CA SER A 138 24.60 -3.73 4.33
C SER A 138 24.35 -4.85 3.32
N ILE A 139 23.13 -5.41 3.29
CA ILE A 139 22.75 -6.48 2.37
C ILE A 139 22.58 -5.94 0.94
N ASN A 140 21.96 -4.76 0.78
CA ASN A 140 21.90 -4.10 -0.52
C ASN A 140 23.30 -3.90 -1.11
N ALA A 141 24.21 -3.28 -0.35
CA ALA A 141 25.58 -3.02 -0.79
C ALA A 141 26.35 -4.31 -1.15
N LYS A 142 26.22 -5.36 -0.31
CA LYS A 142 26.83 -6.66 -0.55
C LYS A 142 26.36 -7.27 -1.87
N ILE A 143 25.05 -7.37 -2.08
CA ILE A 143 24.48 -8.01 -3.27
C ILE A 143 24.81 -7.23 -4.54
N ARG A 144 24.77 -5.90 -4.48
CA ARG A 144 25.17 -5.04 -5.61
C ARG A 144 26.65 -5.22 -5.99
N LYS A 145 27.52 -5.55 -5.04
CA LYS A 145 28.93 -5.85 -5.30
C LYS A 145 29.13 -7.26 -5.88
N GLU A 146 28.34 -8.23 -5.43
CA GLU A 146 28.51 -9.65 -5.77
C GLU A 146 27.78 -10.06 -7.06
N ARG A 147 26.72 -9.33 -7.46
CA ARG A 147 25.86 -9.71 -8.57
C ARG A 147 25.76 -8.63 -9.63
N VAL A 148 25.54 -9.07 -10.86
CA VAL A 148 25.28 -8.20 -12.01
C VAL A 148 23.86 -7.65 -11.92
N MET A 149 23.72 -6.35 -11.64
CA MET A 149 22.42 -5.68 -11.53
C MET A 149 21.83 -5.28 -12.89
N SER A 150 22.67 -5.09 -13.91
CA SER A 150 22.26 -4.66 -15.25
C SER A 150 23.27 -5.11 -16.30
N VAL A 151 22.81 -5.40 -17.52
CA VAL A 151 23.67 -5.74 -18.67
C VAL A 151 23.26 -4.87 -19.86
N GLY A 152 23.65 -3.58 -19.83
CA GLY A 152 23.23 -2.59 -20.85
C GLY A 152 21.75 -2.21 -20.81
N VAL A 153 20.91 -3.00 -20.14
CA VAL A 153 19.50 -2.73 -19.84
C VAL A 153 19.23 -3.03 -18.36
N LYS A 154 18.24 -2.33 -17.80
CA LYS A 154 17.70 -2.56 -16.45
C LYS A 154 16.59 -3.60 -16.55
N PHE A 155 16.54 -4.59 -15.68
CA PHE A 155 15.60 -5.73 -15.80
C PHE A 155 14.35 -5.58 -14.95
N ARG A 156 14.50 -5.30 -13.66
CA ARG A 156 13.40 -5.01 -12.74
C ARG A 156 13.61 -3.72 -11.97
N LYS A 157 12.56 -3.27 -11.28
CA LYS A 157 12.67 -2.13 -10.39
C LYS A 157 13.59 -2.45 -9.22
N ILE A 158 13.49 -3.64 -8.63
CA ILE A 158 14.36 -4.04 -7.51
C ILE A 158 15.84 -3.92 -7.86
N ASP A 159 16.27 -4.26 -9.08
CA ASP A 159 17.69 -4.21 -9.47
C ASP A 159 18.28 -2.77 -9.48
N ASN A 160 17.41 -1.75 -9.49
CA ASN A 160 17.77 -0.33 -9.40
C ASN A 160 17.74 0.23 -7.98
N VAL A 161 17.30 -0.55 -7.00
CA VAL A 161 17.27 -0.13 -5.59
C VAL A 161 18.69 0.03 -5.09
N VAL A 162 18.96 1.23 -4.55
CA VAL A 162 20.22 1.61 -3.92
C VAL A 162 19.89 2.19 -2.56
N ASN A 163 20.34 1.50 -1.52
CA ASN A 163 20.21 1.94 -0.14
C ASN A 163 21.45 2.74 0.32
N PRO A 164 21.31 3.65 1.31
CA PRO A 164 20.11 3.94 2.11
C PRO A 164 19.05 4.79 1.40
N ARG A 165 19.41 5.45 0.30
CA ARG A 165 18.57 6.42 -0.41
C ARG A 165 17.15 5.91 -0.67
N PHE A 166 17.00 4.68 -1.15
CA PHE A 166 15.69 4.11 -1.43
C PHE A 166 14.86 3.96 -0.16
N ARG A 167 15.31 3.22 0.87
CA ARG A 167 14.54 3.05 2.12
C ARG A 167 14.23 4.38 2.83
N GLU A 168 15.19 5.32 2.82
CA GLU A 168 15.03 6.62 3.46
C GLU A 168 14.02 7.50 2.73
N SER A 169 13.87 7.35 1.40
CA SER A 169 12.82 8.04 0.66
C SER A 169 11.40 7.65 1.10
N PHE A 170 11.23 6.51 1.77
CA PHE A 170 9.97 6.06 2.36
C PHE A 170 9.94 6.23 3.89
N GLY A 171 10.93 6.91 4.48
CA GLY A 171 11.05 7.09 5.92
C GLY A 171 11.22 5.77 6.68
N ARG A 172 11.85 4.75 6.06
CA ARG A 172 11.99 3.42 6.64
C ARG A 172 13.38 3.21 7.28
N PRO A 173 13.44 2.60 8.48
CA PRO A 173 14.70 2.23 9.11
C PRO A 173 15.41 1.11 8.36
N ASP A 174 16.72 0.97 8.60
CA ASP A 174 17.41 -0.30 8.38
C ASP A 174 17.00 -1.29 9.49
N ILE A 175 16.36 -2.40 9.10
CA ILE A 175 15.78 -3.35 10.06
C ILE A 175 16.83 -4.11 10.88
N LEU A 176 18.10 -4.16 10.46
CA LEU A 176 19.16 -4.86 11.18
C LEU A 176 19.90 -3.96 12.16
N THR A 177 20.05 -2.67 11.84
CA THR A 177 20.83 -1.73 12.65
C THR A 177 19.98 -0.79 13.50
N GLU A 178 18.82 -0.38 12.98
CA GLU A 178 17.90 0.54 13.64
C GLU A 178 16.63 -0.15 14.17
N ASP A 179 16.33 -1.34 13.64
CA ASP A 179 15.14 -2.15 13.97
C ASP A 179 13.80 -1.41 13.70
N THR A 180 12.70 -1.80 14.34
CA THR A 180 11.43 -1.08 14.24
C THR A 180 11.50 0.23 15.03
N ARG A 181 11.26 1.34 14.34
CA ARG A 181 11.19 2.68 14.98
C ARG A 181 9.89 2.95 15.73
N VAL A 182 8.86 2.10 15.58
CA VAL A 182 7.53 2.26 16.19
C VAL A 182 6.87 0.90 16.43
N GLY A 183 5.99 0.84 17.44
CA GLY A 183 5.25 -0.36 17.81
C GLY A 183 6.08 -1.32 18.65
N VAL A 184 6.04 -2.61 18.30
CA VAL A 184 6.81 -3.67 18.96
C VAL A 184 8.18 -3.82 18.29
N THR A 185 9.21 -4.04 19.10
CA THR A 185 10.59 -4.21 18.65
C THR A 185 11.01 -5.67 18.74
N PRO A 186 11.01 -6.43 17.62
CA PRO A 186 11.34 -7.84 17.64
C PRO A 186 12.85 -8.09 17.68
N ASN A 187 13.73 -7.12 17.41
CA ASN A 187 15.16 -7.41 17.19
C ASN A 187 15.36 -8.38 16.02
N HIS A 188 15.05 -7.90 14.82
CA HIS A 188 15.18 -8.67 13.57
C HIS A 188 16.55 -9.34 13.44
N LYS A 189 17.63 -8.64 13.82
CA LYS A 189 18.98 -9.18 13.77
C LYS A 189 19.13 -10.46 14.60
N LYS A 190 18.68 -10.46 15.87
CA LYS A 190 18.74 -11.66 16.72
C LYS A 190 17.96 -12.83 16.13
N HIS A 191 16.79 -12.56 15.54
CA HIS A 191 15.93 -13.59 14.95
C HIS A 191 16.55 -14.18 13.68
N ILE A 192 17.13 -13.35 12.82
CA ILE A 192 17.83 -13.78 11.61
C ILE A 192 19.11 -14.56 11.97
N ASP A 193 19.89 -14.09 12.96
CA ASP A 193 21.08 -14.80 13.46
C ASP A 193 20.71 -16.18 14.06
N ALA A 194 19.48 -16.33 14.57
CA ALA A 194 18.91 -17.60 15.03
C ALA A 194 18.40 -18.50 13.89
N GLY A 195 18.51 -18.08 12.63
CA GLY A 195 18.13 -18.85 11.45
C GLY A 195 16.68 -18.72 11.03
N LEU A 196 15.92 -17.75 11.56
CA LEU A 196 14.52 -17.54 11.19
C LEU A 196 14.39 -16.82 9.84
N ASN A 197 13.32 -17.16 9.12
CA ASN A 197 12.90 -16.50 7.90
C ASN A 197 11.91 -15.36 8.20
N CYS A 198 11.92 -14.31 7.38
CA CYS A 198 10.97 -13.20 7.42
C CYS A 198 9.52 -13.70 7.45
N VAL A 199 9.18 -14.71 6.64
CA VAL A 199 7.82 -15.26 6.55
C VAL A 199 7.43 -16.11 7.76
N ASP A 200 8.37 -16.45 8.66
CA ASP A 200 8.02 -17.12 9.91
C ASP A 200 7.13 -16.23 10.79
N CYS A 201 7.26 -14.91 10.63
CA CYS A 201 6.41 -13.90 11.27
C CYS A 201 5.55 -13.11 10.27
N HIS A 202 6.07 -12.79 9.09
CA HIS A 202 5.40 -11.99 8.06
C HIS A 202 4.72 -12.83 6.98
N LEU A 203 4.15 -13.98 7.35
CA LEU A 203 3.45 -14.84 6.40
C LEU A 203 2.32 -14.06 5.71
N GLY A 204 2.29 -14.12 4.38
CA GLY A 204 1.31 -13.40 3.58
C GLY A 204 1.53 -11.88 3.54
N VAL A 205 2.76 -11.38 3.69
CA VAL A 205 3.09 -9.94 3.69
C VAL A 205 2.37 -9.10 2.63
N ALA A 206 2.20 -9.64 1.41
CA ALA A 206 1.46 -9.02 0.31
C ALA A 206 0.10 -9.69 0.03
N HIS A 207 -0.18 -10.84 0.65
CA HIS A 207 -1.34 -11.69 0.35
C HIS A 207 -2.42 -11.70 1.44
N GLY A 208 -2.17 -11.05 2.58
CA GLY A 208 -3.13 -10.97 3.69
C GLY A 208 -4.34 -10.05 3.43
N GLY A 209 -4.28 -9.20 2.41
CA GLY A 209 -5.35 -8.26 2.03
C GLY A 209 -5.32 -6.92 2.77
N ASP A 210 -4.40 -6.75 3.71
CA ASP A 210 -4.18 -5.50 4.45
C ASP A 210 -3.15 -4.58 3.78
N PHE A 211 -3.36 -3.27 3.95
CA PHE A 211 -2.40 -2.25 3.50
C PHE A 211 -1.04 -2.43 4.19
N HIS A 212 -1.06 -2.75 5.49
CA HIS A 212 0.09 -3.20 6.27
C HIS A 212 -0.24 -4.56 6.91
N ASN A 213 0.16 -5.66 6.28
CA ASN A 213 0.00 -6.97 6.90
C ASN A 213 1.15 -7.22 7.90
N LEU A 214 0.89 -6.90 9.18
CA LEU A 214 1.87 -7.02 10.27
C LEU A 214 1.72 -8.36 11.01
N PRO A 215 2.80 -8.89 11.60
CA PRO A 215 2.73 -10.07 12.46
C PRO A 215 1.82 -9.82 13.67
N LYS A 216 1.19 -10.89 14.16
CA LYS A 216 0.40 -10.85 15.39
C LYS A 216 1.25 -11.22 16.60
N MET A 217 0.96 -10.66 17.76
CA MET A 217 1.66 -10.99 19.01
C MET A 217 1.61 -12.48 19.35
N GLU A 218 0.51 -13.16 19.01
CA GLU A 218 0.37 -14.61 19.12
C GLU A 218 1.56 -15.37 18.49
N THR A 219 2.02 -14.93 17.31
CA THR A 219 3.18 -15.54 16.64
C THR A 219 4.44 -15.47 17.49
N CYS A 220 4.68 -14.34 18.15
CA CYS A 220 5.82 -14.15 19.04
C CYS A 220 5.69 -15.05 20.27
N PHE A 221 4.52 -15.03 20.91
CA PHE A 221 4.27 -15.76 22.16
C PHE A 221 4.32 -17.26 21.99
N GLU A 222 3.72 -17.81 20.93
CA GLU A 222 3.76 -19.24 20.64
C GLU A 222 5.21 -19.72 20.43
N CYS A 223 5.97 -18.97 19.62
CA CYS A 223 7.35 -19.32 19.30
C CYS A 223 8.25 -19.23 20.54
N HIS A 224 8.21 -18.11 21.27
CA HIS A 224 9.04 -17.92 22.47
C HIS A 224 8.67 -18.91 23.58
N TYR A 225 7.38 -19.19 23.78
CA TYR A 225 6.92 -20.21 24.72
C TYR A 225 7.48 -21.59 24.35
N LYS A 226 7.37 -21.99 23.07
CA LYS A 226 7.92 -23.25 22.58
C LYS A 226 9.42 -23.34 22.81
N VAL A 227 10.17 -22.30 22.44
CA VAL A 227 11.63 -22.25 22.61
C VAL A 227 12.03 -22.35 24.08
N LYS A 228 11.39 -21.63 25.00
CA LYS A 228 11.67 -21.75 26.44
C LYS A 228 11.31 -23.13 27.00
N LYS A 229 10.22 -23.73 26.52
CA LYS A 229 9.79 -25.06 26.93
C LYS A 229 10.80 -26.12 26.50
N GLU A 230 11.34 -26.03 25.29
CA GLU A 230 12.32 -26.96 24.73
C GLU A 230 13.73 -26.73 25.29
N ASN A 231 14.10 -25.46 25.55
CA ASN A 231 15.37 -25.08 26.14
C ASN A 231 15.18 -23.97 27.19
N LYS A 232 15.14 -24.37 28.46
CA LYS A 232 14.99 -23.46 29.61
C LYS A 232 16.11 -22.41 29.73
N THR A 233 17.26 -22.64 29.11
CA THR A 233 18.41 -21.72 29.11
C THR A 233 18.45 -20.81 27.88
N ALA A 234 17.49 -20.94 26.97
CA ALA A 234 17.39 -20.07 25.80
C ALA A 234 17.21 -18.61 26.22
N LYS A 235 18.02 -17.73 25.63
CA LYS A 235 18.00 -16.28 25.88
C LYS A 235 16.92 -15.58 25.05
N VAL A 236 15.67 -16.04 25.16
CA VAL A 236 14.49 -15.38 24.59
C VAL A 236 13.72 -14.66 25.69
N PRO A 237 13.14 -13.47 25.43
CA PRO A 237 12.29 -12.77 26.38
C PRO A 237 11.16 -13.65 26.92
N ASP A 238 10.74 -13.39 28.16
CA ASP A 238 9.51 -13.97 28.67
C ASP A 238 8.29 -13.30 28.04
N ASN A 239 7.20 -14.05 27.84
CA ASN A 239 5.97 -13.47 27.29
C ASN A 239 5.33 -12.47 28.27
N MET A 240 5.63 -12.59 29.57
CA MET A 240 5.20 -11.63 30.59
C MET A 240 6.15 -10.45 30.77
N ASP A 241 7.32 -10.44 30.11
CA ASP A 241 8.23 -9.31 30.10
C ASP A 241 7.79 -8.31 29.01
N CYS A 242 6.74 -7.54 29.32
CA CYS A 242 6.09 -6.64 28.35
C CYS A 242 7.09 -5.67 27.74
N VAL A 243 7.96 -5.07 28.56
CA VAL A 243 8.91 -4.01 28.15
C VAL A 243 10.06 -4.53 27.29
N ALA A 244 10.36 -5.84 27.33
CA ALA A 244 11.34 -6.43 26.41
C ALA A 244 10.93 -6.32 24.94
N CYS A 245 9.62 -6.25 24.67
CA CYS A 245 9.06 -6.16 23.32
C CYS A 245 8.39 -4.79 23.07
N HIS A 246 7.64 -4.26 24.04
CA HIS A 246 6.90 -3.00 23.99
C HIS A 246 7.75 -1.80 24.43
N THR A 247 8.94 -1.67 23.83
CA THR A 247 9.90 -0.62 24.22
C THR A 247 9.41 0.79 23.92
N MET A 248 8.55 0.96 22.91
CA MET A 248 7.97 2.25 22.57
C MET A 248 6.92 2.66 23.60
N GLN A 249 5.99 1.77 23.95
CA GLN A 249 4.94 2.06 24.93
C GLN A 249 5.53 2.43 26.29
N ASP A 250 6.54 1.69 26.75
CA ASP A 250 7.29 2.00 27.99
C ASP A 250 7.89 3.42 27.97
N LYS A 251 8.57 3.77 26.87
CA LYS A 251 9.17 5.10 26.71
C LYS A 251 8.14 6.22 26.52
N ILE A 252 6.97 5.92 25.96
CA ILE A 252 5.86 6.87 25.83
C ILE A 252 5.27 7.18 27.20
N GLN A 253 5.01 6.17 28.02
CA GLN A 253 4.54 6.38 29.41
C GLN A 253 5.52 7.26 30.19
N LYS A 254 6.82 7.02 30.02
CA LYS A 254 7.90 7.82 30.61
C LYS A 254 8.13 9.19 29.95
N GLY A 255 7.49 9.48 28.82
CA GLY A 255 7.61 10.75 28.10
C GLY A 255 8.98 11.00 27.47
N VAL A 256 9.71 9.95 27.06
CA VAL A 256 11.12 10.04 26.58
C VAL A 256 11.35 9.36 25.23
N PHE A 257 10.29 9.01 24.51
CA PHE A 257 10.40 8.23 23.28
C PHE A 257 10.97 9.02 22.09
N VAL A 258 10.44 10.22 21.85
CA VAL A 258 10.85 11.11 20.76
C VAL A 258 12.07 11.92 21.16
N LYS A 259 13.16 11.76 20.40
CA LYS A 259 14.41 12.50 20.65
C LYS A 259 14.21 14.00 20.43
N GLY A 260 14.61 14.79 21.43
CA GLY A 260 14.56 16.26 21.37
C GLY A 260 13.19 16.87 21.70
N LEU A 261 12.22 16.03 22.08
CA LEU A 261 10.99 16.48 22.71
C LEU A 261 11.21 16.65 24.22
N GLU A 262 10.43 17.53 24.86
CA GLU A 262 10.47 17.72 26.31
C GLU A 262 10.13 16.40 27.03
N GLU A 263 10.85 16.11 28.12
CA GLU A 263 10.55 14.93 28.93
C GLU A 263 9.29 15.18 29.75
N THR A 264 8.23 14.42 29.48
CA THR A 264 6.93 14.58 30.16
C THR A 264 6.41 13.25 30.67
N PRO A 265 6.97 12.70 31.77
CA PRO A 265 6.47 11.48 32.38
C PRO A 265 5.04 11.67 32.88
N TRP A 266 4.20 10.67 32.66
CA TRP A 266 2.82 10.66 33.19
C TRP A 266 2.67 9.60 34.28
N TYR A 267 1.59 9.65 35.07
CA TYR A 267 1.42 8.75 36.22
C TYR A 267 1.45 7.26 35.84
N MET A 268 1.14 6.91 34.59
CA MET A 268 1.27 5.53 34.11
C MET A 268 2.70 5.00 34.07
N ALA A 269 3.71 5.88 34.07
CA ALA A 269 5.11 5.48 34.15
C ALA A 269 5.46 4.77 35.46
N ASP A 270 4.69 5.01 36.52
CA ASP A 270 4.88 4.43 37.86
C ASP A 270 4.03 3.16 38.09
N LEU A 271 3.22 2.75 37.11
CA LEU A 271 2.34 1.58 37.19
C LEU A 271 2.92 0.39 36.41
N ASP A 272 2.63 -0.83 36.86
CA ASP A 272 2.98 -2.01 36.09
C ASP A 272 1.99 -2.18 34.93
N CYS A 273 2.47 -2.61 33.76
CA CYS A 273 1.59 -2.81 32.60
C CYS A 273 0.43 -3.76 32.93
N THR A 274 0.69 -4.76 33.77
CA THR A 274 -0.27 -5.78 34.20
C THR A 274 -1.37 -5.27 35.12
N ASP A 275 -1.23 -4.08 35.71
CA ASP A 275 -2.28 -3.48 36.53
C ASP A 275 -3.53 -3.19 35.70
N CYS A 276 -3.34 -2.82 34.43
CA CYS A 276 -4.43 -2.63 33.46
C CYS A 276 -4.52 -3.78 32.46
N HIS A 277 -3.39 -4.28 31.94
CA HIS A 277 -3.36 -5.34 30.93
C HIS A 277 -3.34 -6.73 31.57
N LYS A 278 -4.50 -7.18 32.06
CA LYS A 278 -4.66 -8.49 32.72
C LYS A 278 -4.53 -9.69 31.77
N ASP A 279 -4.77 -9.47 30.48
CA ASP A 279 -4.63 -10.48 29.43
C ASP A 279 -3.87 -9.87 28.24
N PRO A 280 -2.78 -10.49 27.73
CA PRO A 280 -2.01 -9.99 26.60
C PRO A 280 -2.79 -9.83 25.28
N PHE A 281 -3.94 -10.50 25.14
CA PHE A 281 -4.79 -10.49 23.96
C PHE A 281 -6.01 -9.56 24.11
N VAL A 282 -6.31 -9.10 25.33
CA VAL A 282 -7.48 -8.25 25.60
C VAL A 282 -7.01 -6.84 25.96
N ARG A 283 -7.46 -5.87 25.18
CA ARG A 283 -7.18 -4.45 25.49
C ARG A 283 -8.02 -4.00 26.69
N PRO A 284 -7.45 -3.15 27.58
CA PRO A 284 -8.20 -2.52 28.64
C PRO A 284 -9.43 -1.77 28.11
N ASN A 285 -10.48 -1.77 28.93
CA ASN A 285 -11.73 -1.06 28.71
C ASN A 285 -12.12 -0.29 29.98
N THR A 286 -13.26 0.38 29.96
CA THR A 286 -13.77 1.13 31.12
C THR A 286 -13.87 0.28 32.39
N ASP A 287 -14.27 -1.00 32.26
CA ASP A 287 -14.42 -1.92 33.40
C ASP A 287 -13.08 -2.23 34.08
N THR A 288 -11.97 -2.11 33.33
CA THR A 288 -10.63 -2.27 33.90
C THR A 288 -10.38 -1.19 34.97
N CYS A 289 -10.78 0.05 34.68
CA CYS A 289 -10.64 1.19 35.57
C CYS A 289 -11.66 1.13 36.72
N THR A 290 -12.94 0.89 36.40
CA THR A 290 -14.02 0.92 37.40
C THR A 290 -14.01 -0.27 38.36
N SER A 291 -13.16 -1.28 38.10
CA SER A 291 -12.90 -2.35 39.07
C SER A 291 -12.15 -1.89 40.33
N CYS A 292 -11.47 -0.74 40.27
CA CYS A 292 -10.74 -0.15 41.40
C CYS A 292 -11.11 1.31 41.67
N HIS A 293 -11.64 2.02 40.66
CA HIS A 293 -12.03 3.42 40.72
C HIS A 293 -13.54 3.59 40.50
N ASP A 294 -14.06 4.79 40.72
CA ASP A 294 -15.45 5.12 40.37
C ASP A 294 -15.64 5.30 38.84
N GLU A 295 -16.90 5.51 38.42
CA GLU A 295 -17.29 5.63 37.02
C GLU A 295 -16.58 6.78 36.26
N SER A 296 -16.15 7.84 36.96
CA SER A 296 -15.50 9.00 36.33
C SER A 296 -14.17 8.65 35.67
N TYR A 297 -13.48 7.61 36.16
CA TYR A 297 -12.26 7.12 35.53
C TYR A 297 -12.52 6.38 34.20
N GLY A 298 -13.67 5.70 34.09
CA GLY A 298 -14.11 5.13 32.83
C GLY A 298 -14.45 6.22 31.80
N GLU A 299 -15.09 7.30 32.24
CA GLU A 299 -15.37 8.47 31.40
C GLU A 299 -14.08 9.16 30.93
N MET A 300 -13.10 9.33 31.82
CA MET A 300 -11.78 9.87 31.49
C MET A 300 -11.09 9.10 30.36
N LEU A 301 -11.15 7.76 30.38
CA LEU A 301 -10.63 6.92 29.30
C LEU A 301 -11.34 7.22 27.97
N ILE A 302 -12.67 7.29 27.98
CA ILE A 302 -13.46 7.55 26.77
C ILE A 302 -13.14 8.92 26.19
N ASP A 303 -13.13 9.96 27.03
CA ASP A 303 -12.94 11.34 26.59
C ASP A 303 -11.53 11.56 26.04
N THR A 304 -10.51 11.05 26.73
CA THR A 304 -9.11 11.10 26.28
C THR A 304 -8.95 10.42 24.91
N GLN A 305 -9.50 9.21 24.75
CA GLN A 305 -9.41 8.48 23.49
C GLN A 305 -10.16 9.17 22.36
N LYS A 306 -11.31 9.77 22.66
CA LYS A 306 -12.12 10.51 21.68
C LYS A 306 -11.38 11.74 21.18
N GLU A 307 -10.83 12.55 22.08
CA GLU A 307 -10.07 13.75 21.73
C GLU A 307 -8.83 13.40 20.90
N PHE A 308 -8.06 12.40 21.35
CA PHE A 308 -6.88 11.92 20.64
C PHE A 308 -7.22 11.47 19.22
N LEU A 309 -8.28 10.67 19.04
CA LEU A 309 -8.70 10.18 17.72
C LEU A 309 -9.13 11.32 16.80
N GLU A 310 -9.77 12.37 17.32
CA GLU A 310 -10.11 13.55 16.53
C GLU A 310 -8.85 14.25 16.01
N LYS A 311 -7.88 14.53 16.90
CA LYS A 311 -6.60 15.16 16.54
C LYS A 311 -5.82 14.29 15.53
N LEU A 312 -5.69 12.99 15.80
CA LEU A 312 -4.99 12.03 14.92
C LEU A 312 -5.62 11.98 13.52
N SER A 313 -6.96 11.97 13.43
CA SER A 313 -7.65 11.90 12.13
C SER A 313 -7.35 13.08 11.21
N LYS A 314 -7.07 14.26 11.78
CA LYS A 314 -6.67 15.46 11.02
C LYS A 314 -5.26 15.27 10.45
N LEU A 315 -4.31 14.82 11.27
CA LEU A 315 -2.94 14.54 10.83
C LEU A 315 -2.87 13.42 9.79
N GLN A 316 -3.65 12.35 9.96
CA GLN A 316 -3.72 11.24 9.00
C GLN A 316 -4.16 11.71 7.61
N LYS A 317 -5.19 12.56 7.52
CA LYS A 317 -5.65 13.11 6.24
C LYS A 317 -4.56 13.92 5.54
N VAL A 318 -3.82 14.74 6.29
CA VAL A 318 -2.70 15.53 5.75
C VAL A 318 -1.57 14.62 5.29
N ARG A 319 -1.17 13.66 6.12
CA ARG A 319 -0.14 12.67 5.78
C ARG A 319 -0.50 11.87 4.54
N ASP A 320 -1.72 11.36 4.44
CA ASP A 320 -2.13 10.50 3.32
C ASP A 320 -2.11 11.28 2.01
N LYS A 321 -2.56 12.55 2.02
CA LYS A 321 -2.43 13.44 0.86
C LYS A 321 -0.97 13.66 0.47
N MET A 322 -0.11 14.03 1.43
CA MET A 322 1.31 14.27 1.19
C MET A 322 2.06 12.99 0.78
N PHE A 323 1.62 11.82 1.24
CA PHE A 323 2.23 10.54 0.90
C PHE A 323 2.08 10.26 -0.60
N ASP A 324 0.95 10.57 -1.21
CA ASP A 324 0.75 10.40 -2.66
C ASP A 324 1.70 11.29 -3.48
N GLU A 325 2.01 12.49 -2.98
CA GLU A 325 2.89 13.48 -3.63
C GLU A 325 4.39 13.25 -3.35
N ARG A 326 4.73 12.35 -2.42
CA ARG A 326 6.08 12.24 -1.84
C ARG A 326 7.20 11.97 -2.86
N LEU A 327 6.92 11.23 -3.93
CA LEU A 327 7.92 10.84 -4.93
C LEU A 327 8.35 12.01 -5.80
N GLU A 328 7.53 13.05 -5.87
CA GLU A 328 7.79 14.29 -6.62
C GLU A 328 8.39 15.39 -5.72
N MET A 329 8.33 15.22 -4.39
CA MET A 329 8.91 16.18 -3.45
C MET A 329 10.42 16.28 -3.60
N PRO A 330 10.99 17.50 -3.53
CA PRO A 330 12.43 17.68 -3.40
C PRO A 330 12.99 17.01 -2.14
N ALA A 331 14.30 16.74 -2.14
CA ALA A 331 14.94 15.94 -1.10
C ALA A 331 14.75 16.53 0.31
N GLY A 332 14.93 17.84 0.49
CA GLY A 332 14.74 18.48 1.79
C GLY A 332 13.28 18.49 2.24
N LYS A 333 12.34 18.79 1.33
CA LYS A 333 10.89 18.71 1.62
C LYS A 333 10.46 17.29 2.00
N ARG A 334 10.95 16.28 1.27
CA ARG A 334 10.66 14.87 1.55
C ARG A 334 11.19 14.45 2.92
N LYS A 335 12.35 14.96 3.34
CA LYS A 335 12.90 14.69 4.68
C LYS A 335 11.97 15.20 5.78
N LEU A 336 11.46 16.42 5.65
CA LEU A 336 10.46 16.98 6.58
C LEU A 336 9.18 16.15 6.58
N PHE A 337 8.68 15.75 5.40
CA PHE A 337 7.52 14.86 5.30
C PHE A 337 7.75 13.52 6.00
N ASN A 338 8.93 12.91 5.83
CA ASN A 338 9.25 11.64 6.48
C ASN A 338 9.32 11.77 8.02
N GLU A 339 9.77 12.91 8.53
CA GLU A 339 9.72 13.22 9.97
C GLU A 339 8.28 13.39 10.47
N PHE A 340 7.45 14.13 9.73
CA PHE A 340 6.03 14.28 10.04
C PHE A 340 5.31 12.91 10.03
N GLN A 341 5.54 12.13 8.97
CA GLN A 341 5.01 10.76 8.85
C GLN A 341 5.47 9.89 10.03
N TYR A 342 6.70 10.05 10.51
CA TYR A 342 7.19 9.33 11.66
C TYR A 342 6.37 9.65 12.91
N TYR A 343 6.08 10.92 13.22
CA TYR A 343 5.23 11.29 14.36
C TYR A 343 3.80 10.72 14.25
N VAL A 344 3.18 10.80 13.07
CA VAL A 344 1.86 10.18 12.87
C VAL A 344 1.90 8.67 13.13
N ARG A 345 2.98 7.99 12.72
CA ARG A 345 3.13 6.56 12.97
C ARG A 345 3.33 6.22 14.45
N ILE A 346 3.96 7.09 15.25
CA ILE A 346 4.07 6.89 16.71
C ILE A 346 2.66 6.89 17.32
N LEU A 347 1.87 7.90 16.97
CA LEU A 347 0.49 8.07 17.44
C LEU A 347 -0.39 6.86 17.08
N GLU A 348 -0.23 6.33 15.86
CA GLU A 348 -1.00 5.15 15.41
C GLU A 348 -0.57 3.85 16.09
N MET A 349 0.75 3.67 16.31
CA MET A 349 1.31 2.38 16.67
C MET A 349 1.40 2.13 18.18
N ASP A 350 1.23 3.16 19.01
CA ASP A 350 1.15 2.98 20.46
C ASP A 350 -0.06 2.12 20.85
N GLY A 351 -1.22 2.41 20.25
CA GLY A 351 -2.43 1.61 20.38
C GLY A 351 -3.30 1.90 21.60
N SER A 352 -2.85 2.70 22.58
CA SER A 352 -3.69 3.16 23.71
C SER A 352 -4.71 4.23 23.33
N LYS A 353 -4.55 4.80 22.12
CA LYS A 353 -5.31 5.95 21.61
C LYS A 353 -5.14 7.16 22.53
N GLY A 354 -3.89 7.52 22.83
CA GLY A 354 -3.57 8.68 23.66
C GLY A 354 -3.46 8.39 25.15
N PHE A 355 -4.08 7.32 25.63
CA PHE A 355 -4.23 7.11 27.06
C PHE A 355 -2.94 6.71 27.79
N HIS A 356 -1.89 6.21 27.12
CA HIS A 356 -0.63 5.92 27.81
C HIS A 356 0.10 7.16 28.32
N ASN A 357 -0.05 8.30 27.64
CA ASN A 357 0.51 9.58 28.07
C ASN A 357 -0.13 10.72 27.25
N PRO A 358 -1.31 11.23 27.67
CA PRO A 358 -2.05 12.22 26.89
C PRO A 358 -1.25 13.50 26.64
N GLU A 359 -0.56 14.01 27.65
CA GLU A 359 0.24 15.24 27.57
C GLU A 359 1.40 15.09 26.58
N TYR A 360 2.12 13.97 26.65
CA TYR A 360 3.22 13.71 25.73
C TYR A 360 2.74 13.52 24.29
N PHE A 361 1.56 12.91 24.09
CA PHE A 361 0.97 12.80 22.76
C PHE A 361 0.55 14.16 22.20
N ASP A 362 0.06 15.07 23.03
CA ASP A 362 -0.23 16.44 22.60
C ASP A 362 1.05 17.17 22.13
N LEU A 363 2.17 17.02 22.84
CA LEU A 363 3.46 17.54 22.38
C LEU A 363 3.90 16.95 21.03
N ILE A 364 3.69 15.64 20.81
CA ILE A 364 3.99 15.00 19.51
C ILE A 364 3.09 15.58 18.41
N ILE A 365 1.81 15.82 18.70
CA ILE A 365 0.85 16.40 17.76
C ILE A 365 1.23 17.84 17.42
N GLU A 366 1.66 18.63 18.40
CA GLU A 366 2.18 19.99 18.17
C GLU A 366 3.39 19.96 17.23
N LYS A 367 4.37 19.09 17.47
CA LYS A 367 5.51 18.90 16.55
C LYS A 367 5.10 18.44 15.16
N ALA A 368 4.09 17.59 15.06
CA ALA A 368 3.55 17.19 13.77
C ALA A 368 2.94 18.38 13.02
N ASN A 369 2.20 19.26 13.70
CA ASN A 369 1.63 20.47 13.10
C ASN A 369 2.72 21.49 12.69
N GLU A 370 3.74 21.71 13.53
CA GLU A 370 4.90 22.54 13.17
C GLU A 370 5.59 22.05 11.88
N LEU A 371 5.68 20.73 11.69
CA LEU A 371 6.24 20.16 10.47
C LEU A 371 5.34 20.35 9.25
N ILE A 372 4.01 20.28 9.41
CA ILE A 372 3.06 20.58 8.33
C ILE A 372 3.32 22.01 7.82
N GLU A 373 3.40 23.00 8.72
CA GLU A 373 3.66 24.39 8.35
C GLU A 373 5.02 24.56 7.64
N LYS A 374 6.06 23.86 8.11
CA LYS A 374 7.39 23.86 7.46
C LYS A 374 7.36 23.24 6.07
N ILE A 375 6.59 22.18 5.85
CA ILE A 375 6.45 21.51 4.55
C ILE A 375 5.69 22.39 3.57
N GLU A 376 4.63 23.06 4.03
CA GLU A 376 3.80 23.96 3.21
C GLU A 376 4.59 25.20 2.78
N ASN A 377 5.43 25.74 3.66
CA ASN A 377 6.26 26.92 3.40
C ASN A 377 7.69 26.57 2.92
N TYR A 378 7.95 25.32 2.52
CA TYR A 378 9.29 24.89 2.12
C TYR A 378 9.76 25.62 0.86
N VAL A 379 10.94 26.23 0.95
CA VAL A 379 11.68 26.80 -0.18
C VAL A 379 12.99 26.03 -0.30
N GLU A 380 13.33 25.58 -1.51
CA GLU A 380 14.61 24.91 -1.76
C GLU A 380 15.78 25.86 -1.47
N SER A 381 16.70 25.46 -0.58
CA SER A 381 17.97 26.16 -0.42
C SER A 381 18.97 25.65 -1.46
N GLU A 382 19.74 26.55 -2.09
CA GLU A 382 20.72 26.23 -3.13
C GLU A 382 21.90 25.35 -2.66
N GLU A 383 22.06 25.09 -1.36
CA GLU A 383 23.16 24.30 -0.82
C GLU A 383 22.70 22.94 -0.28
N VAL A 384 22.77 21.89 -1.11
CA VAL A 384 23.34 20.59 -0.71
C VAL A 384 24.05 19.95 -1.91
N GLU A 385 25.38 19.95 -1.84
CA GLU A 385 26.29 19.32 -2.79
C GLU A 385 26.18 17.78 -2.76
N VAL A 386 26.30 17.20 -3.95
CA VAL A 386 26.08 15.82 -4.34
C VAL A 386 27.18 14.88 -3.83
N THR A 387 26.82 13.74 -3.24
CA THR A 387 27.60 12.50 -3.43
C THR A 387 26.71 11.29 -3.63
N ALA A 388 26.65 10.81 -4.88
CA ALA A 388 26.64 9.41 -5.33
C ALA A 388 25.71 9.19 -6.54
N HIS A 389 26.32 9.26 -7.72
CA HIS A 389 25.95 8.62 -8.99
C HIS A 389 24.45 8.44 -9.21
N GLU A 390 23.88 9.44 -9.89
CA GLU A 390 22.56 9.42 -10.48
C GLU A 390 22.31 8.10 -11.23
N ALA A 391 21.38 7.30 -10.72
CA ALA A 391 20.54 6.53 -11.63
C ALA A 391 19.66 7.56 -12.34
N PRO A 392 19.58 7.55 -13.68
CA PRO A 392 18.97 8.65 -14.42
C PRO A 392 17.52 8.80 -13.98
N VAL A 393 17.19 10.01 -13.52
CA VAL A 393 15.90 10.61 -13.80
C VAL A 393 15.75 10.47 -15.31
N LYS A 394 14.71 9.76 -15.76
CA LYS A 394 14.31 9.91 -17.15
C LYS A 394 13.97 11.39 -17.32
N GLU A 395 14.80 12.12 -18.06
CA GLU A 395 14.23 13.00 -19.08
C GLU A 395 13.26 12.11 -19.85
N VAL A 396 11.97 12.38 -19.67
CA VAL A 396 10.97 11.94 -20.64
C VAL A 396 11.23 12.82 -21.86
N GLU A 397 12.26 12.47 -22.64
CA GLU A 397 12.34 12.96 -24.01
C GLU A 397 11.12 12.36 -24.70
N LYS A 398 10.15 13.26 -24.91
CA LYS A 398 8.96 13.07 -25.71
C LYS A 398 9.41 12.68 -27.12
N THR A 399 9.65 11.40 -27.38
CA THR A 399 9.51 10.90 -28.74
C THR A 399 8.03 10.92 -29.06
N GLU A 400 7.63 12.04 -29.67
CA GLU A 400 6.58 12.17 -30.67
C GLU A 400 5.54 11.05 -30.65
N LEU A 401 4.76 11.01 -29.56
CA LEU A 401 3.34 10.81 -29.73
C LEU A 401 2.90 12.01 -30.55
N HIS A 402 2.73 11.77 -31.85
CA HIS A 402 2.11 12.71 -32.76
C HIS A 402 0.98 13.42 -32.03
N GLU A 403 1.16 14.73 -31.89
CA GLU A 403 0.12 15.67 -31.55
C GLU A 403 -1.03 15.44 -32.53
N ASN A 404 -2.00 14.64 -32.13
CA ASN A 404 -3.37 15.06 -32.29
C ASN A 404 -3.79 15.63 -30.93
N LYS A 405 -3.43 16.92 -30.76
CA LYS A 405 -4.33 17.86 -30.11
C LYS A 405 -5.69 17.72 -30.81
N GLU A 406 -6.56 16.95 -30.18
CA GLU A 406 -8.01 17.09 -30.09
C GLU A 406 -8.57 15.73 -29.69
N GLU A 407 -8.80 15.54 -28.40
CA GLU A 407 -10.10 15.06 -27.98
C GLU A 407 -10.33 15.52 -26.54
N ALA A 408 -11.19 16.53 -26.48
CA ALA A 408 -11.76 17.15 -25.30
C ALA A 408 -11.74 16.25 -24.06
N SER A 409 -11.29 16.80 -22.91
CA SER A 409 -12.12 16.61 -21.73
C SER A 409 -13.53 16.93 -22.21
N LYS A 410 -14.42 15.94 -22.34
CA LYS A 410 -15.84 16.28 -22.49
C LYS A 410 -16.11 17.18 -21.31
N GLU A 411 -16.15 18.49 -21.53
CA GLU A 411 -16.83 19.39 -20.64
C GLU A 411 -18.24 18.84 -20.67
N LEU A 412 -18.54 18.01 -19.67
CA LEU A 412 -19.89 17.58 -19.38
C LEU A 412 -20.57 18.83 -18.84
N LYS A 413 -21.01 19.67 -19.78
CA LYS A 413 -21.87 20.83 -19.59
C LYS A 413 -23.03 20.62 -20.53
N ALA A 414 -24.15 20.16 -19.98
CA ALA A 414 -25.35 19.97 -20.75
C ALA A 414 -26.09 21.31 -20.87
N ASP A 415 -26.38 21.71 -22.10
CA ASP A 415 -27.25 22.84 -22.40
C ASP A 415 -28.71 22.37 -22.41
N ASN A 416 -29.27 22.20 -21.20
CA ASN A 416 -30.67 21.83 -21.02
C ASN A 416 -31.57 23.08 -21.15
N PRO A 417 -32.74 22.99 -21.80
CA PRO A 417 -33.68 24.11 -21.93
C PRO A 417 -33.97 24.78 -20.58
N ALA A 418 -33.96 26.11 -20.56
CA ALA A 418 -34.15 26.88 -19.33
C ALA A 418 -35.47 26.53 -18.63
N GLU A 419 -36.53 26.24 -19.40
CA GLU A 419 -37.83 25.84 -18.87
C GLU A 419 -37.76 24.49 -18.12
N LEU A 420 -36.90 23.56 -18.57
CA LEU A 420 -36.69 22.27 -17.90
C LEU A 420 -35.78 22.39 -16.68
N VAL A 421 -34.79 23.29 -16.72
CA VAL A 421 -33.90 23.56 -15.57
C VAL A 421 -34.66 24.25 -14.43
N GLU A 422 -35.61 25.13 -14.76
CA GLU A 422 -36.41 25.85 -13.77
C GLU A 422 -37.36 24.93 -12.99
N ILE A 423 -37.90 23.89 -13.63
CA ILE A 423 -38.76 22.89 -12.98
C ILE A 423 -37.98 21.71 -12.36
N ALA A 424 -36.69 21.58 -12.65
CA ALA A 424 -35.87 20.47 -12.17
C ALA A 424 -35.48 20.67 -10.69
N PRO A 425 -35.77 19.71 -9.79
CA PRO A 425 -35.37 19.83 -8.40
C PRO A 425 -33.84 19.80 -8.28
N GLU A 426 -33.26 20.62 -7.38
CA GLU A 426 -31.81 20.63 -7.18
C GLU A 426 -31.30 19.30 -6.58
N THR A 427 -32.11 18.67 -5.74
CA THR A 427 -31.86 17.36 -5.14
C THR A 427 -33.10 16.51 -5.15
N VAL A 428 -32.94 15.19 -5.29
CA VAL A 428 -34.04 14.22 -5.26
C VAL A 428 -33.82 13.23 -4.13
N ASN A 429 -34.79 13.10 -3.23
CA ASN A 429 -34.78 12.05 -2.22
C ASN A 429 -35.40 10.78 -2.82
N ILE A 430 -34.54 9.82 -3.15
CA ILE A 430 -34.96 8.61 -3.87
C ILE A 430 -35.85 7.71 -3.00
N ALA A 431 -35.67 7.71 -1.68
CA ALA A 431 -36.49 6.89 -0.79
C ALA A 431 -37.89 7.46 -0.62
N GLU A 432 -38.00 8.78 -0.50
CA GLU A 432 -39.28 9.49 -0.31
C GLU A 432 -40.13 9.49 -1.58
N ASN A 433 -39.53 9.72 -2.75
CA ASN A 433 -40.24 9.73 -4.05
C ASN A 433 -40.83 8.36 -4.46
N HIS A 434 -40.42 7.28 -3.80
CA HIS A 434 -40.88 5.92 -4.09
C HIS A 434 -41.49 5.22 -2.86
N ASP A 435 -41.80 5.98 -1.80
CA ASP A 435 -42.40 5.50 -0.55
C ASP A 435 -41.65 4.29 0.07
N ILE A 436 -40.31 4.35 0.07
CA ILE A 436 -39.45 3.26 0.54
C ILE A 436 -39.02 3.51 1.99
N GLU A 437 -39.40 2.62 2.90
CA GLU A 437 -38.82 2.57 4.24
C GLU A 437 -37.37 2.05 4.20
N THR A 438 -36.42 2.86 4.69
CA THR A 438 -34.99 2.56 4.64
C THR A 438 -34.39 2.33 6.03
N THR A 439 -33.54 1.31 6.16
CA THR A 439 -32.79 0.99 7.40
C THR A 439 -31.47 1.76 7.53
N LYS A 440 -31.08 2.48 6.47
CA LYS A 440 -29.89 3.34 6.38
C LYS A 440 -30.33 4.72 5.91
N LYS A 441 -29.49 5.75 6.12
CA LYS A 441 -29.79 7.10 5.63
C LYS A 441 -30.13 7.08 4.12
N PRO A 442 -31.22 7.74 3.71
CA PRO A 442 -31.66 7.74 2.33
C PRO A 442 -30.66 8.48 1.44
N VAL A 443 -30.54 8.06 0.18
CA VAL A 443 -29.68 8.74 -0.80
C VAL A 443 -30.38 10.03 -1.23
N ILE A 444 -29.73 11.15 -0.91
CA ILE A 444 -30.08 12.45 -1.48
C ILE A 444 -29.28 12.61 -2.77
N PHE A 445 -29.95 12.35 -3.90
CA PHE A 445 -29.33 12.44 -5.21
C PHE A 445 -29.12 13.91 -5.60
N PRO A 446 -27.87 14.36 -5.86
CA PRO A 446 -27.60 15.74 -6.22
C PRO A 446 -27.93 15.96 -7.70
N HIS A 447 -29.22 16.06 -8.01
CA HIS A 447 -29.76 16.13 -9.37
C HIS A 447 -29.20 17.30 -10.18
N LYS A 448 -29.02 18.48 -9.55
CA LYS A 448 -28.39 19.65 -10.16
C LYS A 448 -27.03 19.37 -10.78
N LYS A 449 -26.15 18.75 -10.00
CA LYS A 449 -24.82 18.38 -10.47
C LYS A 449 -24.88 17.44 -11.68
N HIS A 450 -25.92 16.61 -11.77
CA HIS A 450 -26.06 15.65 -12.87
C HIS A 450 -26.70 16.29 -14.11
N TYR A 451 -27.74 17.12 -13.99
CA TYR A 451 -28.30 17.81 -15.15
C TYR A 451 -27.40 18.95 -15.66
N GLU A 452 -26.48 19.47 -14.84
CA GLU A 452 -25.43 20.38 -15.30
C GLU A 452 -24.41 19.64 -16.18
N MET A 453 -24.28 18.32 -15.99
CA MET A 453 -23.30 17.47 -16.68
C MET A 453 -23.90 16.68 -17.86
N PHE A 454 -25.18 16.33 -17.81
CA PHE A 454 -25.85 15.44 -18.75
C PHE A 454 -27.19 16.02 -19.23
N LYS A 455 -27.57 15.73 -20.49
CA LYS A 455 -28.86 16.19 -21.01
C LYS A 455 -30.00 15.48 -20.29
N CYS A 456 -31.10 16.17 -19.98
CA CYS A 456 -32.24 15.57 -19.26
C CYS A 456 -32.75 14.30 -19.96
N GLN A 457 -32.74 14.28 -21.30
CA GLN A 457 -33.17 13.12 -22.09
C GLN A 457 -32.24 11.90 -21.96
N GLU A 458 -31.04 12.02 -21.37
CA GLU A 458 -30.20 10.84 -21.11
C GLU A 458 -30.77 9.99 -19.98
N CYS A 459 -31.49 10.61 -19.04
CA CYS A 459 -32.10 9.93 -17.91
C CYS A 459 -33.63 9.84 -18.02
N HIS A 460 -34.27 10.81 -18.68
CA HIS A 460 -35.72 10.92 -18.78
C HIS A 460 -36.25 10.58 -20.17
N SER A 461 -37.33 9.80 -20.22
CA SER A 461 -38.11 9.53 -21.43
C SER A 461 -39.06 10.68 -21.72
N ASN A 462 -39.57 11.34 -20.68
CA ASN A 462 -40.27 12.62 -20.74
C ASN A 462 -39.75 13.57 -19.64
N PRO A 463 -38.87 14.53 -19.96
CA PRO A 463 -38.31 15.45 -18.97
C PRO A 463 -39.32 16.39 -18.30
N GLU A 464 -40.41 16.75 -18.98
CA GLU A 464 -41.39 17.73 -18.49
C GLU A 464 -42.18 17.22 -17.27
N ASP A 465 -42.40 15.90 -17.18
CA ASP A 465 -43.08 15.25 -16.06
C ASP A 465 -42.13 14.42 -15.17
N GLY A 466 -40.84 14.41 -15.48
CA GLY A 466 -39.81 13.70 -14.72
C GLY A 466 -39.74 12.18 -14.97
N THR A 467 -40.45 11.64 -15.97
CA THR A 467 -40.46 10.19 -16.24
C THR A 467 -39.08 9.68 -16.66
N LEU A 468 -38.54 8.68 -15.96
CA LEU A 468 -37.24 8.07 -16.25
C LEU A 468 -37.30 7.11 -17.45
N LYS A 469 -36.18 6.94 -18.16
CA LYS A 469 -36.02 5.95 -19.24
C LYS A 469 -35.99 4.51 -18.73
N VAL A 470 -35.60 4.33 -17.47
CA VAL A 470 -35.50 3.04 -16.81
C VAL A 470 -36.73 2.84 -15.95
N GLU A 471 -37.44 1.73 -16.18
CA GLU A 471 -38.59 1.33 -15.38
C GLU A 471 -38.12 0.74 -14.04
N ILE A 472 -38.53 1.36 -12.94
CA ILE A 472 -38.09 0.97 -11.60
C ILE A 472 -38.87 -0.27 -11.14
N LYS A 473 -38.26 -1.45 -11.27
CA LYS A 473 -38.89 -2.75 -10.93
C LYS A 473 -38.50 -3.30 -9.56
N VAL A 474 -37.28 -3.00 -9.10
CA VAL A 474 -36.74 -3.55 -7.85
C VAL A 474 -36.20 -2.43 -6.97
N LEU A 475 -36.82 -2.23 -5.81
CA LEU A 475 -36.52 -1.15 -4.86
C LEU A 475 -35.89 -1.60 -3.54
N LYS A 476 -35.68 -2.91 -3.34
CA LYS A 476 -35.16 -3.47 -2.07
C LYS A 476 -33.71 -3.92 -2.16
N GLY A 477 -32.94 -3.63 -1.11
CA GLY A 477 -31.55 -4.08 -0.95
C GLY A 477 -30.52 -3.34 -1.80
N THR A 478 -29.27 -3.80 -1.76
CA THR A 478 -28.13 -3.19 -2.47
C THR A 478 -28.11 -3.50 -3.99
N SER A 479 -29.01 -4.36 -4.45
CA SER A 479 -29.15 -4.82 -5.83
C SER A 479 -30.45 -4.29 -6.46
N ASN A 480 -30.74 -2.99 -6.27
CA ASN A 480 -31.92 -2.33 -6.81
C ASN A 480 -31.70 -1.79 -8.23
N THR A 481 -32.79 -1.38 -8.90
CA THR A 481 -32.76 -0.88 -10.29
C THR A 481 -31.88 0.36 -10.44
N PHE A 482 -31.88 1.29 -9.48
CA PHE A 482 -31.04 2.49 -9.52
C PHE A 482 -29.55 2.14 -9.58
N HIS A 483 -29.08 1.22 -8.73
CA HIS A 483 -27.67 0.81 -8.73
C HIS A 483 -27.27 0.13 -10.03
N LYS A 484 -28.11 -0.76 -10.56
CA LYS A 484 -27.74 -1.60 -11.70
C LYS A 484 -27.92 -0.95 -13.06
N GLU A 485 -28.85 -0.01 -13.18
CA GLU A 485 -29.29 0.49 -14.49
C GLU A 485 -29.08 2.00 -14.66
N LEU A 486 -28.87 2.76 -13.58
CA LEU A 486 -28.64 4.21 -13.65
C LEU A 486 -27.30 4.62 -13.02
N CYS A 487 -27.15 4.47 -11.71
CA CYS A 487 -26.05 5.07 -10.96
C CYS A 487 -24.70 4.40 -11.22
N PHE A 488 -24.57 3.07 -11.04
CA PHE A 488 -23.26 2.42 -11.17
C PHE A 488 -22.76 2.28 -12.60
N PRO A 489 -23.60 1.95 -13.61
CA PRO A 489 -23.15 1.92 -15.00
C PRO A 489 -22.60 3.27 -15.43
N CYS A 490 -23.34 4.35 -15.19
CA CYS A 490 -22.91 5.71 -15.55
C CYS A 490 -21.63 6.11 -14.80
N HIS A 491 -21.57 5.89 -13.47
CA HIS A 491 -20.37 6.21 -12.70
C HIS A 491 -19.15 5.37 -13.09
N LYS A 492 -19.35 4.15 -13.59
CA LYS A 492 -18.28 3.30 -14.11
C LYS A 492 -17.83 3.76 -15.49
N GLU A 493 -18.76 4.10 -16.38
CA GLU A 493 -18.50 4.62 -17.72
C GLU A 493 -17.70 5.93 -17.66
N TYR A 494 -18.13 6.87 -16.83
CA TYR A 494 -17.46 8.15 -16.63
C TYR A 494 -16.36 8.13 -15.55
N LYS A 495 -15.97 6.94 -15.07
CA LYS A 495 -14.87 6.72 -14.12
C LYS A 495 -14.93 7.63 -12.88
N VAL A 496 -16.12 7.84 -12.33
CA VAL A 496 -16.36 8.68 -11.16
C VAL A 496 -15.68 8.05 -9.93
N LYS A 497 -14.72 8.76 -9.33
CA LYS A 497 -13.96 8.28 -8.16
C LYS A 497 -14.91 7.92 -7.02
N LYS A 498 -14.89 6.64 -6.59
CA LYS A 498 -15.80 6.06 -5.58
C LYS A 498 -17.29 6.12 -5.94
N GLY A 499 -17.65 6.28 -7.22
CA GLY A 499 -19.04 6.43 -7.66
C GLY A 499 -19.94 5.20 -7.44
N THR A 500 -19.38 4.03 -7.15
CA THR A 500 -20.13 2.81 -6.80
C THR A 500 -20.06 2.46 -5.31
N SER A 501 -19.51 3.35 -4.48
CA SER A 501 -19.34 3.12 -3.04
C SER A 501 -20.59 3.49 -2.26
N CYS A 502 -21.15 2.53 -1.50
CA CYS A 502 -22.32 2.74 -0.65
C CYS A 502 -22.16 3.91 0.33
N ASN A 503 -20.98 4.04 0.96
CA ASN A 503 -20.71 5.10 1.96
C ASN A 503 -20.54 6.49 1.31
N THR A 504 -20.28 6.54 0.01
CA THR A 504 -20.18 7.80 -0.72
C THR A 504 -21.57 8.34 -1.08
N CYS A 505 -22.52 7.43 -1.35
CA CYS A 505 -23.89 7.77 -1.75
C CYS A 505 -24.89 7.86 -0.56
N HIS A 506 -24.69 7.08 0.51
CA HIS A 506 -25.52 7.07 1.72
C HIS A 506 -24.81 7.74 2.90
N LYS A 507 -24.64 9.07 2.85
CA LYS A 507 -23.96 9.86 3.90
C LYS A 507 -24.90 10.31 5.02
#